data_AF-A0A1H8FWH4-F1
#
_entry.id   AF-A0A1H8FWH4-F1
#
_cell.length_a   1.000
_cell.length_b   1.000
_cell.length_c   1.000
_cell.angle_alpha   90.00
_cell.angle_beta   90.00
_cell.angle_gamma   90.00
#
_symmetry.space_group_name_H-M   'P 1'
#
loop_
_entity.id
_entity.type
_entity.pdbx_description
1 polymer ?
#
loop_
_entity_poly.entity_id
_entity_poly.type
_entity_poly.pdbx_seq_one_letter_code
_entity_poly.pdbx_strand_id
1 'polypeptide(L)'
;MKLDDFVAETLKQIITGVVKAQEFGNTQKANINPVTGRLHGSNENRLVCSETGIPLQVVAFDVAVTVSEEKSASDGNNASIGSISVSPASSSITQNSSMNRIKFKVPILLPTTGTLKDLGY
;
A
#
# COMPACT_ATOMS: atom_id res chain seq x y z
N MET A 1 7.69 20.88 1.46
CA MET A 1 6.62 20.69 0.44
C MET A 1 5.27 21.15 1.01
N LYS A 2 4.29 21.53 0.18
CA LYS A 2 2.94 21.86 0.68
C LYS A 2 2.14 20.58 1.01
N LEU A 3 1.05 20.71 1.77
CA LEU A 3 0.23 19.57 2.21
C LEU A 3 -0.44 18.84 1.05
N ASP A 4 -0.97 19.57 0.07
CA ASP A 4 -1.56 19.04 -1.16
C ASP A 4 -0.54 18.25 -1.98
N ASP A 5 0.67 18.80 -2.16
CA ASP A 5 1.78 18.10 -2.83
C ASP A 5 2.15 16.80 -2.09
N PHE A 6 2.22 16.84 -0.75
CA PHE A 6 2.51 15.66 0.06
C PHE A 6 1.46 14.57 -0.09
N VAL A 7 0.17 14.93 -0.03
CA VAL A 7 -0.94 13.97 -0.19
C VAL A 7 -0.91 13.36 -1.58
N ALA A 8 -0.74 14.18 -2.62
CA ALA A 8 -0.69 13.70 -4.00
C ALA A 8 0.48 12.74 -4.23
N GLU A 9 1.68 13.09 -3.75
CA GLU A 9 2.87 12.28 -3.93
C GLU A 9 2.81 10.97 -3.12
N THR A 10 2.29 11.03 -1.89
CA THR A 10 2.03 9.84 -1.07
C THR A 10 1.10 8.85 -1.78
N LEU A 11 -0.02 9.33 -2.32
CA LEU A 11 -0.98 8.47 -3.02
C LEU A 11 -0.37 7.86 -4.30
N LYS A 12 0.41 8.63 -5.07
CA LYS A 12 1.13 8.10 -6.25
C LYS A 12 2.09 6.98 -5.87
N GLN A 13 2.83 7.13 -4.78
CA GLN A 13 3.76 6.10 -4.31
C GLN A 13 3.02 4.84 -3.84
N ILE A 14 1.90 4.98 -3.13
CA ILE A 14 1.06 3.84 -2.73
C ILE A 14 0.53 3.13 -3.98
N ILE A 15 -0.04 3.86 -4.94
CA ILE A 15 -0.56 3.29 -6.19
C ILE A 15 0.55 2.55 -6.95
N THR A 16 1.71 3.18 -7.11
CA THR A 16 2.89 2.58 -7.77
C THR A 16 3.34 1.31 -7.06
N GLY A 17 3.38 1.32 -5.72
CA GLY A 17 3.71 0.15 -4.91
C GLY A 17 2.72 -1.00 -5.09
N VAL A 18 1.41 -0.70 -5.13
CA VAL A 18 0.37 -1.70 -5.40
C VAL A 18 0.51 -2.29 -6.80
N VAL A 19 0.77 -1.47 -7.83
CA VAL A 19 0.98 -1.95 -9.21
C VAL A 19 2.18 -2.90 -9.30
N LYS A 20 3.32 -2.53 -8.71
CA LYS A 20 4.51 -3.42 -8.65
C LYS A 20 4.21 -4.74 -7.94
N ALA A 21 3.45 -4.69 -6.85
CA ALA A 21 3.03 -5.88 -6.13
C ALA A 21 2.07 -6.76 -6.94
N GLN A 22 1.17 -6.15 -7.73
CA GLN A 22 0.27 -6.85 -8.64
C GLN A 22 1.04 -7.60 -9.73
N GLU A 23 2.02 -6.95 -10.36
CA GLU A 23 2.89 -7.56 -11.38
C GLU A 23 3.58 -8.83 -10.83
N PHE A 24 4.19 -8.73 -9.64
CA PHE A 24 4.79 -9.89 -8.98
C PHE A 24 3.75 -10.95 -8.60
N GLY A 25 2.62 -10.53 -8.01
CA GLY A 25 1.54 -11.42 -7.59
C GLY A 25 1.01 -12.30 -8.72
N ASN A 26 0.85 -11.73 -9.92
CA ASN A 26 0.42 -12.46 -11.11
C ASN A 26 1.36 -13.62 -11.45
N THR A 27 2.67 -13.50 -11.20
CA THR A 27 3.64 -14.59 -11.39
C THR A 27 3.57 -15.66 -10.30
N GLN A 28 3.03 -15.32 -9.13
CA GLN A 28 2.98 -16.17 -7.94
C GLN A 28 1.60 -16.75 -7.65
N LYS A 29 0.61 -16.58 -8.55
CA LYS A 29 -0.80 -16.95 -8.32
C LYS A 29 -1.41 -16.23 -7.10
N ALA A 30 -1.04 -14.97 -6.91
CA ALA A 30 -1.62 -14.09 -5.90
C ALA A 30 -2.28 -12.88 -6.58
N ASN A 31 -3.45 -12.46 -6.11
CA ASN A 31 -4.10 -11.26 -6.66
C ASN A 31 -4.07 -10.14 -5.61
N ILE A 32 -3.33 -9.08 -5.91
CA ILE A 32 -3.21 -7.90 -5.04
C ILE A 32 -4.31 -6.89 -5.41
N ASN A 33 -5.04 -6.42 -4.41
CA ASN A 33 -6.18 -5.53 -4.55
C ASN A 33 -7.17 -5.96 -5.67
N PRO A 34 -7.69 -7.19 -5.64
CA PRO A 34 -8.45 -7.73 -6.76
C PRO A 34 -9.84 -7.10 -6.85
N VAL A 35 -10.31 -6.90 -8.09
CA VAL A 35 -11.68 -6.44 -8.40
C VAL A 35 -12.75 -7.41 -7.91
N THR A 36 -12.38 -8.67 -7.67
CA THR A 36 -13.26 -9.75 -7.19
C THR A 36 -13.50 -9.71 -5.68
N GLY A 37 -12.83 -8.83 -4.93
CA GLY A 37 -13.07 -8.65 -3.51
C GLY A 37 -14.49 -8.15 -3.23
N ARG A 38 -15.27 -8.91 -2.46
CA ARG A 38 -16.63 -8.54 -2.03
C ARG A 38 -16.83 -8.87 -0.56
N LEU A 39 -17.65 -8.07 0.12
CA LEU A 39 -18.09 -8.40 1.47
C LEU A 39 -19.05 -9.59 1.40
N HIS A 40 -18.79 -10.62 2.18
CA HIS A 40 -19.67 -11.78 2.27
C HIS A 40 -20.94 -11.38 3.03
N GLY A 41 -22.11 -11.65 2.46
CA GLY A 41 -23.41 -11.14 2.93
C GLY A 41 -23.96 -11.78 4.22
N SER A 42 -23.26 -12.74 4.81
CA SER A 42 -23.55 -13.24 6.17
C SER A 42 -22.88 -12.33 7.20
N ASN A 43 -23.40 -12.29 8.43
CA ASN A 43 -23.04 -11.42 9.57
C ASN A 43 -21.54 -11.34 9.97
N GLU A 44 -20.62 -11.92 9.21
CA GLU A 44 -19.20 -12.07 9.52
C GLU A 44 -18.30 -10.97 8.95
N ASN A 45 -18.78 -10.02 8.15
CA ASN A 45 -17.96 -8.93 7.57
C ASN A 45 -16.64 -9.41 6.90
N ARG A 46 -16.64 -10.64 6.36
CA ARG A 46 -15.45 -11.23 5.73
C ARG A 46 -15.34 -10.77 4.28
N LEU A 47 -14.14 -10.37 3.88
CA LEU A 47 -13.83 -10.07 2.48
C LEU A 47 -13.50 -11.39 1.77
N VAL A 48 -14.23 -11.71 0.70
CA VAL A 48 -14.07 -12.95 -0.08
C VAL A 48 -13.93 -12.66 -1.56
N CYS A 49 -13.31 -13.57 -2.29
CA CYS A 49 -13.24 -13.54 -3.74
C CYS A 49 -14.59 -13.99 -4.27
N SER A 50 -15.30 -13.14 -5.01
CA SER A 50 -16.63 -13.44 -5.54
C SER A 50 -16.65 -14.63 -6.51
N GLU A 51 -15.51 -14.93 -7.13
CA GLU A 51 -15.39 -16.00 -8.13
C GLU A 51 -15.11 -17.36 -7.51
N THR A 52 -14.40 -17.39 -6.37
CA THR A 52 -13.92 -18.65 -5.77
C THR A 52 -14.44 -18.88 -4.35
N GLY A 53 -15.05 -17.89 -3.72
CA GLY A 53 -15.43 -17.91 -2.30
C GLY A 53 -14.25 -17.84 -1.32
N ILE A 54 -13.00 -17.83 -1.82
CA ILE A 54 -11.81 -17.85 -0.97
C ILE A 54 -11.68 -16.51 -0.22
N PRO A 55 -11.41 -16.52 1.10
CA PRO A 55 -11.18 -15.30 1.86
C PRO A 55 -9.99 -14.49 1.35
N LEU A 56 -10.16 -13.17 1.24
CA LEU A 56 -9.06 -12.24 1.04
C LEU A 56 -8.44 -11.89 2.39
N GLN A 57 -7.11 -11.85 2.44
CA GLN A 57 -6.38 -11.32 3.58
C GLN A 57 -6.18 -9.81 3.42
N VAL A 58 -6.47 -9.05 4.47
CA VAL A 58 -6.26 -7.59 4.47
C VAL A 58 -4.95 -7.29 5.17
N VAL A 59 -3.94 -6.88 4.40
CA VAL A 59 -2.64 -6.46 4.97
C VAL A 59 -2.74 -4.99 5.37
N ALA A 60 -2.52 -4.72 6.65
CA ALA A 60 -2.48 -3.36 7.19
C ALA A 60 -1.05 -2.84 7.20
N PHE A 61 -0.85 -1.66 6.62
CA PHE A 61 0.41 -0.93 6.63
C PHE A 61 0.29 0.25 7.58
N ASP A 62 1.32 0.41 8.40
CA ASP A 62 1.48 1.53 9.32
C ASP A 62 2.90 2.05 9.19
N VAL A 63 3.06 3.15 8.47
CA VAL A 63 4.36 3.62 7.98
C VAL A 63 4.63 5.02 8.52
N ALA A 64 5.79 5.17 9.17
CA ALA A 64 6.36 6.47 9.47
C ALA A 64 7.09 6.98 8.23
N VAL A 65 6.70 8.16 7.75
CA VAL A 65 7.33 8.84 6.63
C VAL A 65 7.92 10.16 7.10
N THR A 66 9.11 10.42 6.57
CA THR A 66 9.85 11.63 6.85
C THR A 66 9.97 12.42 5.55
N VAL A 67 9.60 13.69 5.61
CA VAL A 67 9.78 14.62 4.49
C VAL A 67 11.06 15.39 4.72
N SER A 68 12.00 15.25 3.79
CA SER A 68 13.25 16.02 3.78
C SER A 68 13.14 17.12 2.73
N GLU A 69 13.38 18.37 3.15
CA GLU A 69 13.50 19.49 2.22
C GLU A 69 14.96 19.66 1.82
N GLU A 70 15.35 19.12 0.67
CA GLU A 70 16.64 19.46 0.07
C GLU A 70 16.52 20.82 -0.64
N LYS A 71 17.08 21.86 0.00
CA LYS A 71 17.29 23.17 -0.63
C LYS A 71 18.39 23.05 -1.68
N SER A 72 18.04 22.65 -2.90
CA SER A 72 18.91 22.87 -4.05
C SER A 72 18.84 24.34 -4.44
N ALA A 73 19.79 25.12 -3.94
CA ALA A 73 20.03 26.48 -4.41
C ALA A 73 20.76 26.43 -5.76
N SER A 74 20.01 26.30 -6.86
CA SER A 74 20.51 26.65 -8.19
C SER A 74 19.33 26.98 -9.11
N ASP A 75 19.27 28.24 -9.50
CA ASP A 75 18.60 28.75 -10.70
C ASP A 75 17.08 28.51 -10.84
N GLY A 76 16.34 29.37 -10.14
CA GLY A 76 15.37 30.27 -10.78
C GLY A 76 14.05 29.71 -11.29
N ASN A 77 13.92 28.42 -11.60
CA ASN A 77 12.71 27.91 -12.27
C ASN A 77 12.35 26.45 -11.97
N ASN A 78 12.92 25.81 -10.94
CA ASN A 78 12.50 24.46 -10.56
C ASN A 78 12.44 24.32 -9.04
N ALA A 79 11.24 24.43 -8.49
CA ALA A 79 11.01 24.13 -7.08
C ALA A 79 11.41 22.67 -6.83
N SER A 80 12.47 22.46 -6.05
CA SER A 80 12.91 21.14 -5.64
C SER A 80 11.74 20.42 -4.97
N ILE A 81 11.18 19.42 -5.64
CA ILE A 81 10.08 18.60 -5.14
C ILE A 81 10.69 17.77 -4.01
N GLY A 82 10.33 18.08 -2.76
CA GLY A 82 10.82 17.35 -1.60
C GLY A 82 10.62 15.83 -1.78
N SER A 83 11.65 15.05 -1.46
CA SER A 83 11.60 13.60 -1.57
C SER A 83 10.94 12.99 -0.33
N ILE A 84 10.09 12.00 -0.53
CA ILE A 84 9.51 11.20 0.56
C ILE A 84 10.45 10.03 0.82
N SER A 85 10.90 9.88 2.06
CA SER A 85 11.68 8.73 2.50
C SER A 85 10.92 7.93 3.54
N VAL A 86 11.00 6.60 3.44
CA VAL A 86 10.45 5.68 4.43
C VAL A 86 11.57 5.36 5.41
N SER A 87 11.40 5.75 6.68
CA SER A 87 12.38 5.49 7.73
C SER A 87 12.02 4.19 8.47
N PRO A 88 12.98 3.28 8.71
CA PRO A 88 12.77 2.15 9.61
C PRO A 88 12.44 2.65 11.02
N ALA A 89 11.52 1.98 11.72
CA ALA A 89 11.06 2.39 13.05
C ALA A 89 12.20 2.47 14.11
N SER A 90 13.38 1.91 13.84
CA SER A 90 14.53 1.89 14.77
C SER A 90 15.52 3.05 14.59
N SER A 91 15.33 3.92 13.60
CA SER A 91 16.29 4.98 13.31
C SER A 91 15.90 6.27 14.04
N SER A 92 16.55 6.53 15.17
CA SER A 92 16.47 7.80 15.90
C SER A 92 17.12 8.92 15.08
N ILE A 93 16.37 9.51 14.15
CA ILE A 93 16.81 10.70 13.39
C ILE A 93 16.24 11.92 14.09
N THR A 94 17.07 12.54 14.93
CA THR A 94 16.90 13.90 15.45
C THR A 94 17.22 14.91 14.35
N GLN A 95 16.31 15.09 13.40
CA GLN A 95 16.24 16.29 12.58
C GLN A 95 14.79 16.76 12.60
N ASN A 96 14.58 18.08 12.69
CA ASN A 96 13.30 18.79 12.68
C ASN A 96 12.46 18.43 11.44
N SER A 97 11.98 17.21 11.38
CA SER A 97 11.26 16.62 10.28
C SER A 97 9.89 16.23 10.82
N SER A 98 8.86 16.70 10.15
CA SER A 98 7.49 16.32 10.47
C SER A 98 7.33 14.85 10.14
N MET A 99 7.50 13.98 11.15
CA MET A 99 7.21 12.56 11.02
C MET A 99 5.70 12.40 10.85
N ASN A 100 5.28 12.09 9.63
CA ASN A 100 3.89 11.79 9.30
C ASN A 100 3.67 10.28 9.39
N ARG A 101 2.49 9.86 9.82
CA ARG A 101 2.14 8.44 9.94
C ARG A 101 1.00 8.10 8.98
N ILE A 102 1.27 7.21 8.03
CA ILE A 102 0.29 6.78 7.03
C ILE A 102 -0.20 5.39 7.40
N LYS A 103 -1.52 5.24 7.50
CA LYS A 103 -2.18 3.95 7.70
C LYS A 103 -3.07 3.62 6.52
N PHE A 104 -2.84 2.48 5.88
CA PHE A 104 -3.66 2.01 4.77
C PHE A 104 -3.74 0.49 4.77
N LYS A 105 -4.65 -0.04 3.98
CA LYS A 105 -4.89 -1.49 3.88
C LYS A 105 -4.92 -1.90 2.43
N VAL A 106 -4.35 -3.06 2.14
CA VAL A 106 -4.40 -3.68 0.80
C VAL A 106 -4.99 -5.08 0.94
N PRO A 107 -6.15 -5.36 0.32
CA PRO A 107 -6.69 -6.71 0.30
C PRO A 107 -5.91 -7.57 -0.70
N ILE A 108 -5.63 -8.81 -0.34
CA ILE A 108 -4.80 -9.74 -1.11
C ILE A 108 -5.46 -11.11 -1.09
N LEU A 109 -5.63 -11.69 -2.28
CA LEU A 109 -5.87 -13.12 -2.42
C LEU A 109 -4.51 -13.81 -2.49
N LEU A 110 -4.13 -14.49 -1.41
CA LEU A 110 -2.86 -15.23 -1.35
C LEU A 110 -2.92 -16.53 -2.15
N PRO A 111 -1.77 -17.07 -2.58
CA PRO A 111 -1.73 -18.37 -3.24
C PRO A 111 -2.30 -19.45 -2.31
N THR A 112 -3.21 -20.25 -2.84
CA THR A 112 -3.81 -21.38 -2.12
C THR A 112 -3.28 -22.71 -2.64
N THR A 113 -3.17 -23.70 -1.76
CA THR A 113 -2.89 -25.10 -2.09
C THR A 113 -4.12 -25.96 -1.78
N GLY A 114 -4.24 -27.13 -2.42
CA GLY A 114 -5.40 -28.03 -2.27
C GLY A 114 -6.43 -27.90 -3.42
N THR A 115 -7.50 -28.69 -3.36
CA THR A 115 -8.53 -28.73 -4.41
C THR A 115 -9.78 -27.99 -3.95
N LEU A 116 -10.41 -27.18 -4.81
CA LEU A 116 -11.68 -26.49 -4.50
C LEU A 116 -12.80 -27.47 -4.08
N LYS A 117 -12.70 -28.75 -4.48
CA LYS A 117 -13.60 -29.84 -4.03
C LYS A 117 -13.60 -30.06 -2.52
N ASP A 118 -12.53 -29.72 -1.82
CA ASP A 118 -12.42 -29.88 -0.36
C ASP A 118 -13.13 -28.76 0.41
N LEU A 119 -13.57 -27.70 -0.29
CA LEU A 119 -14.26 -26.55 0.30
C LEU A 119 -15.80 -26.68 0.26
N GLY A 120 -16.34 -27.78 -0.28
CA GLY A 120 -17.77 -28.10 -0.18
C GLY A 120 -18.71 -27.18 -0.96
N TYR A 121 -18.23 -26.50 -2.01
CA TYR A 121 -19.04 -25.76 -2.98
C TYR A 121 -19.35 -26.59 -4.22
#